data_AF-A0AAU2KMQ6-F1
#
_entry.id   AF-A0AAU2KMQ6-F1
#
_cell.length_a   1.000
_cell.length_b   1.000
_cell.length_c   1.000
_cell.angle_alpha   90.00
_cell.angle_beta   90.00
_cell.angle_gamma   90.00
#
_symmetry.space_group_name_H-M   'P 1'
#
loop_
_entity.id
_entity.type
_entity.pdbx_description
1 polymer ?
#
loop_
_entity_poly.entity_id
_entity_poly.type
_entity_poly.pdbx_seq_one_letter_code
_entity_poly.pdbx_strand_id
1 'polypeptide(L)'
;MYEMRAESTPGGSEMLWHVIAKVPATGTLCGYTLAPNRTVTALLSEGAAERYCVPCMSAFRSAMESRTPREAAEPPCTREP
;
A
#
# COMPACT_ATOMS: atom_id res chain seq x y z
N MET A 1 5.68 5.17 -8.61
CA MET A 1 4.20 5.12 -8.70
C MET A 1 3.74 3.84 -8.04
N TYR A 2 2.71 3.88 -7.20
CA TYR A 2 2.17 2.71 -6.51
C TYR A 2 0.79 2.36 -7.10
N GLU A 3 0.47 1.07 -7.18
CA GLU A 3 -0.82 0.55 -7.66
C GLU A 3 -1.46 -0.31 -6.57
N MET A 4 -2.78 -0.23 -6.42
CA MET A 4 -3.53 -1.09 -5.51
C MET A 4 -4.16 -2.24 -6.28
N ARG A 5 -3.95 -3.47 -5.80
CA ARG A 5 -4.57 -4.68 -6.36
C ARG A 5 -5.19 -5.52 -5.26
N ALA A 6 -6.44 -5.93 -5.51
CA ALA A 6 -7.13 -6.89 -4.67
C ALA A 6 -6.81 -8.33 -5.10
N GLU A 7 -6.61 -9.19 -4.12
CA GLU A 7 -6.60 -10.66 -4.27
C GLU A 7 -7.74 -11.26 -3.45
N SER A 8 -8.41 -12.26 -4.02
CA SER A 8 -9.40 -13.06 -3.28
C SER A 8 -8.69 -14.02 -2.34
N THR A 9 -9.05 -13.98 -1.05
CA THR A 9 -8.48 -14.94 -0.09
C THR A 9 -9.01 -16.35 -0.36
N PRO A 10 -8.16 -17.39 -0.33
CA PRO A 10 -8.60 -18.76 -0.52
C PRO A 10 -9.58 -19.15 0.61
N GLY A 11 -10.86 -19.33 0.25
CA GLY A 11 -11.92 -19.76 1.16
C GLY A 11 -12.86 -18.65 1.67
N GLY A 12 -12.75 -17.42 1.18
CA GLY A 12 -13.60 -16.30 1.62
C GLY A 12 -14.16 -15.44 0.50
N SER A 13 -15.23 -14.70 0.81
CA SER A 13 -15.74 -13.56 0.03
C SER A 13 -14.96 -12.28 0.30
N GLU A 14 -13.85 -12.36 1.04
CA GLU A 14 -13.03 -11.23 1.44
C GLU A 14 -11.98 -10.92 0.37
N MET A 15 -11.72 -9.63 0.19
CA MET A 15 -10.70 -9.15 -0.72
C MET A 15 -9.57 -8.52 0.08
N LEU A 16 -8.35 -9.04 -0.13
CA LEU A 16 -7.15 -8.48 0.45
C LEU A 16 -6.46 -7.56 -0.57
N TRP A 17 -6.42 -6.28 -0.24
CA TRP A 17 -5.78 -5.24 -1.03
C TRP A 17 -4.29 -5.15 -0.70
N HIS A 18 -3.47 -5.33 -1.73
CA HIS A 18 -2.03 -5.16 -1.67
C HIS A 18 -1.60 -3.93 -2.45
N VAL A 19 -0.55 -3.27 -1.96
CA VAL A 19 0.11 -2.18 -2.67
C VAL A 19 1.28 -2.76 -3.45
N ILE A 20 1.35 -2.44 -4.74
CA ILE A 20 2.40 -2.84 -5.68
C ILE A 20 3.22 -1.62 -6.05
N ALA A 21 4.55 -1.74 -6.00
CA ALA A 21 5.42 -0.74 -6.59
C ALA A 21 5.46 -0.94 -8.11
N LYS A 22 5.07 0.07 -8.89
CA LYS A 22 5.18 0.01 -10.37
C LYS A 22 6.63 0.17 -10.85
N VAL A 23 7.49 0.76 -10.02
CA VAL A 23 8.89 1.03 -10.35
C VAL A 23 9.75 0.87 -9.09
N PRO A 24 10.67 -0.11 -9.05
CA PRO A 24 10.78 -1.24 -9.97
C PRO A 24 9.54 -2.16 -9.90
N ALA A 25 9.22 -2.87 -10.98
CA ALA A 25 8.06 -3.77 -11.07
C ALA A 25 8.31 -5.10 -10.33
N THR A 26 8.65 -5.02 -9.04
CA THR A 26 9.12 -6.16 -8.23
C THR A 26 8.01 -6.89 -7.47
N GLY A 27 6.76 -6.48 -7.62
CA GLY A 27 5.62 -7.11 -6.94
C GLY A 27 5.09 -6.30 -5.76
N THR A 28 4.36 -6.95 -4.85
CA THR A 28 3.77 -6.27 -3.70
C THR A 28 4.84 -5.83 -2.69
N LEU A 29 4.54 -4.80 -1.92
CA LEU A 29 5.46 -4.29 -0.89
C LEU A 29 5.69 -5.28 0.25
N CYS A 30 4.81 -6.27 0.45
CA CYS A 30 5.01 -7.35 1.41
C CYS A 30 5.83 -8.53 0.87
N GLY A 31 6.31 -8.47 -0.38
CA GLY A 31 7.07 -9.54 -1.03
C GLY A 31 6.20 -10.67 -1.59
N TYR A 32 4.87 -10.57 -1.48
CA TYR A 32 3.95 -11.54 -2.05
C TYR A 32 3.77 -11.30 -3.57
N THR A 33 3.81 -12.37 -4.35
CA THR A 33 3.60 -12.29 -5.80
C THR A 33 2.14 -12.53 -6.11
N LEU A 34 1.42 -11.47 -6.49
CA LEU A 34 0.04 -11.59 -6.92
C LEU A 34 -0.03 -12.32 -8.27
N ALA A 35 -0.96 -13.27 -8.39
CA ALA A 35 -1.16 -13.96 -9.66
C ALA A 35 -1.63 -12.95 -10.73
N PRO A 36 -0.95 -12.87 -11.90
CA PRO A 36 -1.25 -11.86 -12.92
C PRO A 36 -2.64 -12.02 -13.57
N ASN A 37 -3.27 -13.19 -13.46
CA ASN A 37 -4.42 -13.60 -14.25
C ASN A 37 -5.77 -13.64 -13.51
N ARG A 38 -5.86 -13.08 -12.30
CA ARG A 38 -7.17 -12.85 -11.67
C ARG A 38 -7.41 -11.38 -11.58
N THR A 39 -7.87 -10.82 -12.69
CA THR A 39 -8.51 -9.51 -12.71
C THR A 39 -9.77 -9.63 -11.85
N VAL A 40 -9.65 -9.35 -10.55
CA VAL A 40 -10.76 -9.29 -9.57
C VAL A 40 -11.60 -8.02 -9.83
N THR A 41 -11.70 -7.55 -11.07
CA THR A 41 -12.65 -6.51 -11.47
C THR A 41 -14.09 -7.01 -11.33
N ALA A 42 -14.31 -8.33 -11.35
CA ALA A 42 -15.63 -8.94 -11.33
C ALA A 42 -16.22 -9.17 -9.92
N LEU A 43 -15.45 -9.03 -8.83
CA LEU A 43 -15.94 -9.29 -7.46
C LEU A 43 -16.14 -8.04 -6.61
N LEU A 44 -16.02 -6.83 -7.18
CA LEU A 44 -16.54 -5.57 -6.58
C LEU A 44 -18.09 -5.59 -6.46
N SER A 45 -18.71 -6.76 -6.33
CA SER A 45 -20.08 -6.91 -5.87
C SER A 45 -20.16 -6.31 -4.47
N GLU A 46 -21.06 -5.33 -4.35
CA GLU A 46 -21.33 -4.47 -3.19
C GLU A 46 -21.61 -5.23 -1.88
N GLY A 47 -20.60 -5.85 -1.28
CA GLY A 47 -20.73 -6.61 -0.04
C GLY A 47 -19.54 -7.46 0.38
N ALA A 48 -18.48 -7.56 -0.44
CA ALA A 48 -17.23 -8.21 -0.04
C ALA A 48 -16.51 -7.37 1.03
N ALA A 49 -16.09 -8.01 2.12
CA ALA A 49 -15.31 -7.32 3.14
C ALA A 49 -13.92 -6.97 2.59
N GLU A 50 -13.65 -5.67 2.51
CA GLU A 50 -12.37 -5.14 2.06
C GLU A 50 -11.37 -5.15 3.22
N ARG A 51 -10.26 -5.86 3.04
CA ARG A 51 -9.13 -5.90 3.96
C ARG A 51 -7.92 -5.33 3.26
N TYR A 52 -7.12 -4.55 3.97
CA TYR A 52 -5.85 -4.04 3.44
C TYR A 52 -4.70 -4.79 4.09
N CYS A 53 -3.73 -5.17 3.27
CA CYS A 53 -2.51 -5.80 3.75
C CYS A 53 -1.72 -4.78 4.59
N VAL A 54 -1.69 -4.98 5.91
CA VAL A 54 -1.02 -4.10 6.88
C VAL A 54 0.45 -3.81 6.51
N PRO A 55 1.30 -4.80 6.17
CA PRO A 55 2.69 -4.50 5.79
C PRO A 55 2.78 -3.69 4.49
N CYS A 56 1.90 -3.92 3.51
CA CYS A 56 1.85 -3.11 2.29
C CYS A 56 1.48 -1.66 2.59
N MET A 57 0.47 -1.43 3.44
CA MET A 57 0.09 -0.08 3.83
C MET A 57 1.17 0.64 4.62
N SER A 58 1.85 -0.06 5.54
CA SER A 58 2.94 0.51 6.33
C SER A 58 4.10 0.96 5.44
N ALA A 59 4.54 0.09 4.53
CA ALA A 59 5.60 0.42 3.57
C ALA A 59 5.21 1.56 2.64
N PHE A 60 3.95 1.60 2.19
CA PHE A 60 3.42 2.70 1.39
C PHE A 60 3.44 4.02 2.17
N ARG A 61 2.99 4.05 3.43
CA ARG A 61 3.04 5.25 4.29
C ARG A 61 4.47 5.75 4.46
N SER A 62 5.40 4.87 4.84
CA SER A 62 6.81 5.25 5.00
C SER A 62 7.43 5.79 3.70
N ALA A 63 7.03 5.24 2.55
CA ALA A 63 7.49 5.73 1.25
C ALA A 63 6.87 7.08 0.84
N MET A 64 5.66 7.38 1.31
CA MET A 64 5.00 8.68 1.11
C MET A 64 5.60 9.74 2.05
N GLU A 65 5.86 9.37 3.31
CA GLU A 65 6.49 10.26 4.30
C GLU A 65 7.92 10.64 3.93
N SER A 66 8.68 9.72 3.33
CA SER A 66 10.04 9.99 2.83
C SER A 66 10.07 10.86 1.56
N ARG A 67 8.94 11.00 0.86
CA ARG A 67 8.79 11.89 -0.31
C ARG A 67 8.35 13.29 0.06
N THR A 68 7.80 13.48 1.26
CA THR A 68 7.62 14.83 1.80
C THR A 68 9.01 15.36 2.11
N PRO A 69 9.47 16.45 1.46
CA PRO A 69 10.71 17.08 1.88
C PRO A 69 10.58 17.37 3.36
N ARG A 70 11.51 16.81 4.14
CA ARG A 70 11.70 17.09 5.56
C ARG A 70 12.27 18.51 5.70
N GLU A 71 11.58 19.50 5.14
CA GLU A 71 11.76 20.95 5.28
C GLU A 71 10.61 21.54 6.09
N ALA A 72 10.21 20.81 7.14
CA ALA A 72 9.44 21.36 8.26
C ALA A 72 9.92 20.76 9.59
N ALA A 73 11.17 20.31 9.65
CA ALA A 73 11.89 20.25 10.91
C ALA A 73 12.40 21.67 11.17
N GLU A 74 11.55 22.47 11.84
CA GLU A 74 11.93 23.77 12.39
C GLU A 74 13.30 23.68 13.07
N PRO A 75 14.22 24.64 12.83
CA PRO A 75 15.39 24.78 13.68
C PRO A 75 14.90 25.06 15.10
N PRO A 76 15.49 24.46 16.16
CA PRO A 76 15.16 24.88 17.52
C PRO A 76 15.44 26.37 17.62
N CYS A 77 14.43 27.16 17.98
CA CYS A 77 14.61 28.54 18.38
C CYS A 77 15.71 28.60 19.44
N THR A 78 16.92 28.96 19.04
CA THR A 78 17.98 29.40 19.95
C THR A 78 17.55 30.77 20.49
N ARG A 79 16.68 30.73 21.51
CA ARG A 79 16.43 31.87 22.39
C ARG A 79 17.51 31.84 23.46
N GLU A 80 18.62 32.52 23.21
CA GLU A 80 19.62 32.79 24.24
C GLU A 80 19.47 34.24 24.77
N PRO A 81 19.63 34.45 26.09
CA PRO A 81 19.38 35.74 26.77
C PRO A 81 20.51 36.75 26.61
#